data_AF-A0AA35TBF1-F1
#
_entry.id   AF-A0AA35TBF1-F1
#
_cell.length_a   1.000
_cell.length_b   1.000
_cell.length_c   1.000
_cell.angle_alpha   90.00
_cell.angle_beta   90.00
_cell.angle_gamma   90.00
#
_symmetry.space_group_name_H-M   'P 1'
#
loop_
_entity.id
_entity.type
_entity.pdbx_description
1 polymer ?
#
loop_
_entity_poly.entity_id
_entity_poly.type
_entity_poly.pdbx_seq_one_letter_code
_entity_poly.pdbx_strand_id
1 'polypeptide(L)'
;MGLWQCFVQIWEDAEDDTNNTYTVKELYKLWPNHDWLGVLKGVLGPSGVDVKPSSNVTVETPNYFRRLTELVENTDDETLENYAKWSMTWQLAEIFVPDATIRESLILFRQLVLGKPSMDEQQECVQTVEKVLPLALGRVYAQYLLPDGFKKAGVELVAGVRAGLKQRMMDVDWLDDETRKLSIEKLEAIQSRVAYPNMTFNDSFLNMLYGMYKFNKDQYVENFLEFINISVRQQFSLIYKPLDRNMWLDSPTSVNAYYIAVFNQISILEAIMRTPSFSDEWPLSVQYGALGMVLGHELTHGFDNNGRQYDKNGRKRMWWSKEAIEKFKERAQCFVKQYSHYEMFGIPVSY
;
A
#
# COMPACT_ATOMS: atom_id res chain seq x y z
N MET A 1 11.93 1.14 6.62
CA MET A 1 10.84 0.90 5.64
C MET A 1 9.51 0.88 6.39
N GLY A 2 8.47 1.55 5.89
CA GLY A 2 7.17 1.55 6.58
C GLY A 2 6.59 0.14 6.58
N LEU A 3 6.15 -0.36 7.74
CA LEU A 3 5.48 -1.66 7.89
C LEU A 3 4.24 -1.79 6.98
N TRP A 4 3.71 -0.66 6.48
CA TRP A 4 2.61 -0.58 5.52
C TRP A 4 3.01 -0.88 4.07
N GLN A 5 4.29 -0.75 3.70
CA GLN A 5 4.77 -1.03 2.34
C GLN A 5 4.89 -2.52 2.03
N CYS A 6 4.89 -3.40 3.04
CA CYS A 6 4.95 -4.84 2.82
C CYS A 6 3.67 -5.43 2.19
N PHE A 7 2.59 -4.66 2.03
CA PHE A 7 1.33 -5.15 1.45
C PHE A 7 1.04 -4.62 0.04
N VAL A 8 1.92 -3.80 -0.54
CA VAL A 8 1.67 -3.20 -1.87
C VAL A 8 2.94 -3.24 -2.70
N GLN A 9 3.39 -4.44 -3.09
CA GLN A 9 4.21 -4.68 -4.29
C GLN A 9 4.60 -6.16 -4.40
N ILE A 10 3.69 -7.00 -4.88
CA ILE A 10 4.02 -8.20 -5.65
C ILE A 10 2.95 -8.33 -6.74
N TRP A 11 3.29 -7.93 -7.97
CA TRP A 11 2.44 -8.10 -9.15
C TRP A 11 3.04 -9.22 -10.01
N GLU A 12 2.98 -10.45 -9.51
CA GLU A 12 2.93 -11.60 -10.41
C GLU A 12 1.45 -11.90 -10.68
N ASP A 13 1.14 -12.31 -11.89
CA ASP A 13 -0.15 -12.86 -12.31
C ASP A 13 -0.51 -14.03 -11.38
N ALA A 14 -1.05 -13.73 -10.21
CA ALA A 14 -1.73 -14.72 -9.39
C ALA A 14 -2.91 -15.18 -10.24
N GLU A 15 -2.77 -16.37 -10.83
CA GLU A 15 -3.79 -17.04 -11.62
C GLU A 15 -5.15 -16.76 -10.99
N ASP A 16 -6.07 -16.22 -11.80
CA ASP A 16 -7.39 -15.68 -11.44
C ASP A 16 -8.28 -16.64 -10.58
N ASP A 17 -7.81 -17.86 -10.27
CA ASP A 17 -8.58 -18.95 -9.67
C ASP A 17 -7.81 -19.92 -8.74
N THR A 18 -6.64 -19.54 -8.18
CA THR A 18 -5.97 -20.43 -7.20
C THR A 18 -6.49 -20.22 -5.78
N ASN A 19 -7.20 -21.22 -5.23
CA ASN A 19 -7.56 -21.25 -3.81
C ASN A 19 -6.30 -21.45 -2.96
N ASN A 20 -5.68 -20.33 -2.59
CA ASN A 20 -4.45 -20.29 -1.81
C ASN A 20 -4.69 -20.21 -0.29
N THR A 21 -5.87 -20.63 0.16
CA THR A 21 -6.21 -20.71 1.58
C THR A 21 -5.94 -22.11 2.12
N TYR A 22 -5.13 -22.16 3.17
CA TYR A 22 -4.74 -23.37 3.89
C TYR A 22 -5.16 -23.22 5.35
N THR A 23 -5.42 -24.33 6.04
CA THR A 23 -5.41 -24.29 7.51
C THR A 23 -3.97 -24.23 8.03
N VAL A 24 -3.75 -23.75 9.26
CA VAL A 24 -2.41 -23.82 9.90
C VAL A 24 -1.89 -25.25 9.91
N LYS A 25 -2.78 -26.22 10.15
CA LYS A 25 -2.44 -27.65 10.04
C LYS A 25 -2.00 -28.04 8.64
N GLU A 26 -2.39 -27.35 7.57
CA GLU A 26 -2.00 -27.72 6.20
C GLU A 26 -0.71 -27.05 5.73
N LEU A 27 -0.16 -26.10 6.49
CA LEU A 27 1.09 -25.42 6.13
C LEU A 27 2.28 -26.39 6.03
N TYR A 28 2.28 -27.53 6.73
CA TYR A 28 3.31 -28.56 6.55
C TYR A 28 3.38 -29.11 5.12
N LYS A 29 2.28 -29.02 4.34
CA LYS A 29 2.26 -29.47 2.93
C LYS A 29 3.07 -28.54 2.03
N LEU A 30 3.23 -27.27 2.43
CA LEU A 30 3.99 -26.28 1.68
C LEU A 30 5.44 -26.21 2.14
N TRP A 31 5.64 -26.27 3.45
CA TRP A 31 6.96 -26.25 4.06
C TRP A 31 7.02 -27.24 5.24
N PRO A 32 7.47 -28.47 4.97
CA PRO A 32 7.66 -29.53 5.95
C PRO A 32 8.65 -29.16 7.07
N ASN A 33 8.68 -29.96 8.13
CA ASN A 33 9.68 -29.90 9.22
C ASN A 33 9.69 -28.62 10.08
N HIS A 34 8.64 -27.80 10.01
CA HIS A 34 8.51 -26.57 10.78
C HIS A 34 7.28 -26.61 11.72
N ASP A 35 7.45 -26.18 12.97
CA ASP A 35 6.34 -26.02 13.92
C ASP A 35 5.58 -24.72 13.62
N TRP A 36 4.81 -24.72 12.53
CA TRP A 36 4.00 -23.57 12.10
C TRP A 36 3.04 -23.07 13.18
N LEU A 37 2.46 -23.99 13.98
CA LEU A 37 1.56 -23.60 15.05
C LEU A 37 2.33 -22.87 16.16
N GLY A 38 3.49 -23.40 16.57
CA GLY A 38 4.37 -22.76 17.55
C GLY A 38 4.87 -21.39 17.08
N VAL A 39 5.32 -21.29 15.84
CA VAL A 39 5.77 -20.03 15.22
C VAL A 39 4.64 -19.00 15.22
N LEU A 40 3.47 -19.34 14.70
CA LEU A 40 2.34 -18.39 14.64
C LEU A 40 1.83 -18.00 16.04
N LYS A 41 1.82 -18.93 17.00
CA LYS A 41 1.49 -18.60 18.40
C LYS A 41 2.54 -17.69 19.04
N GLY A 42 3.82 -17.91 18.78
CA GLY A 42 4.91 -17.07 19.29
C GLY A 42 4.84 -15.64 18.75
N VAL A 43 4.52 -15.50 17.46
CA VAL A 43 4.44 -14.19 16.77
C VAL A 43 3.13 -13.45 17.09
N LEU A 44 1.98 -14.15 17.03
CA LEU A 44 0.66 -13.51 17.13
C LEU A 44 0.08 -13.53 18.55
N GLY A 45 0.48 -14.49 19.39
CA GLY A 45 0.00 -14.65 20.76
C GLY A 45 0.22 -13.42 21.66
N PRO A 46 1.39 -12.74 21.62
CA PRO A 46 1.61 -11.48 22.35
C PRO A 46 0.61 -10.36 22.02
N SER A 47 -0.10 -10.48 20.90
CA SER A 47 -1.11 -9.53 20.43
C SER A 47 -2.55 -9.98 20.74
N GLY A 48 -2.71 -11.05 21.54
CA GLY A 48 -4.02 -11.59 21.95
C GLY A 48 -4.71 -12.44 20.87
N VAL A 49 -3.99 -12.86 19.83
CA VAL A 49 -4.53 -13.69 18.75
C VAL A 49 -4.42 -15.16 19.12
N ASP A 50 -5.56 -15.84 19.25
CA ASP A 50 -5.60 -17.29 19.44
C ASP A 50 -5.51 -18.01 18.09
N VAL A 51 -4.38 -18.68 17.86
CA VAL A 51 -4.11 -19.45 16.63
C VAL A 51 -4.37 -20.93 16.89
N LYS A 52 -5.26 -21.52 16.10
CA LYS A 52 -5.64 -22.93 16.17
C LYS A 52 -5.10 -23.68 14.94
N PRO A 53 -4.93 -25.01 15.02
CA PRO A 53 -4.61 -25.82 13.85
C PRO A 53 -5.61 -25.65 12.69
N SER A 54 -6.87 -25.34 13.01
CA SER A 54 -7.95 -25.09 12.04
C SER A 54 -8.06 -23.63 11.59
N SER A 55 -7.21 -22.71 12.07
CA SER A 55 -7.21 -21.32 11.62
C SER A 55 -6.79 -21.26 10.15
N ASN A 56 -7.47 -20.43 9.35
CA ASN A 56 -7.16 -20.24 7.94
C ASN A 56 -6.01 -19.25 7.75
N VAL A 57 -5.16 -19.51 6.77
CA VAL A 57 -4.03 -18.70 6.34
C VAL A 57 -4.04 -18.66 4.82
N THR A 58 -3.99 -17.46 4.25
CA THR A 58 -3.80 -17.27 2.80
C THR A 58 -2.31 -17.18 2.50
N VAL A 59 -1.82 -18.02 1.59
CA VAL A 59 -0.42 -18.04 1.17
C VAL A 59 -0.33 -17.56 -0.27
N GLU A 60 0.08 -16.31 -0.49
CA GLU A 60 0.04 -15.70 -1.83
C GLU A 60 0.94 -16.41 -2.85
N THR A 61 2.09 -16.93 -2.41
CA THR A 61 3.10 -17.56 -3.28
C THR A 61 3.47 -18.97 -2.79
N PRO A 62 2.56 -19.96 -2.89
CA PRO A 62 2.82 -21.30 -2.35
C PRO A 62 4.03 -22.00 -2.99
N ASN A 63 4.32 -21.72 -4.26
CA ASN A 63 5.49 -22.25 -4.97
C ASN A 63 6.82 -21.69 -4.44
N TYR A 64 6.82 -20.43 -3.97
CA TYR A 64 8.00 -19.85 -3.32
C TYR A 64 8.38 -20.65 -2.07
N PHE A 65 7.41 -20.92 -1.19
CA PHE A 65 7.67 -21.67 0.04
C PHE A 65 8.16 -23.09 -0.21
N ARG A 66 7.64 -23.78 -1.24
CA ARG A 66 8.14 -25.12 -1.62
C ARG A 66 9.62 -25.09 -2.02
N ARG A 67 10.01 -24.13 -2.87
CA ARG A 67 11.42 -23.96 -3.28
C ARG A 67 12.30 -23.45 -2.15
N LEU A 68 11.76 -22.62 -1.26
CA LEU A 68 12.47 -22.13 -0.09
C LEU A 68 12.82 -23.28 0.86
N THR A 69 11.93 -24.26 1.03
CA THR A 69 12.24 -25.47 1.81
C THR A 69 13.48 -26.16 1.27
N GLU A 70 13.52 -26.42 -0.04
CA GLU A 70 14.66 -27.09 -0.69
C GLU A 70 15.95 -26.27 -0.53
N LEU A 71 15.87 -24.94 -0.64
CA LEU A 71 17.03 -24.08 -0.46
C LEU A 71 17.55 -24.13 0.97
N VAL A 72 16.67 -24.01 1.96
CA VAL A 72 17.04 -24.02 3.38
C VAL A 72 17.64 -25.37 3.78
N GLU A 73 17.04 -26.49 3.37
CA GLU A 73 17.55 -27.84 3.70
C GLU A 73 18.90 -28.16 3.04
N ASN A 74 19.25 -27.48 1.93
CA ASN A 74 20.51 -27.67 1.21
C ASN A 74 21.57 -26.59 1.52
N THR A 75 21.28 -25.65 2.41
CA THR A 75 22.23 -24.59 2.81
C THR A 75 22.81 -24.92 4.19
N ASP A 76 24.10 -24.67 4.39
CA ASP A 76 24.74 -24.90 5.69
C ASP A 76 24.22 -23.93 6.77
N ASP A 77 24.18 -24.41 8.01
CA ASP A 77 23.64 -23.66 9.15
C ASP A 77 24.37 -22.32 9.37
N GLU A 78 25.68 -22.25 9.11
CA GLU A 78 26.46 -21.02 9.26
C GLU A 78 26.03 -19.95 8.25
N THR A 79 25.83 -20.33 6.99
CA THR A 79 25.28 -19.45 5.95
C THR A 79 23.87 -18.98 6.30
N LEU A 80 23.00 -19.86 6.79
CA LEU A 80 21.65 -19.50 7.21
C LEU A 80 21.67 -18.52 8.40
N GLU A 81 22.53 -18.76 9.40
CA GLU A 81 22.70 -17.88 10.55
C GLU A 81 23.24 -16.51 10.14
N ASN A 82 24.24 -16.47 9.27
CA ASN A 82 24.81 -15.22 8.74
C ASN A 82 23.79 -14.44 7.92
N TYR A 83 22.99 -15.12 7.08
CA TYR A 83 21.91 -14.48 6.33
C TYR A 83 20.84 -13.90 7.25
N ALA A 84 20.43 -14.64 8.30
CA ALA A 84 19.45 -14.17 9.27
C ALA A 84 19.97 -12.94 10.05
N LYS A 85 21.22 -12.98 10.53
CA LYS A 85 21.88 -11.85 11.19
C LYS A 85 21.96 -10.63 10.27
N TRP A 86 22.43 -10.83 9.04
CA TRP A 86 22.52 -9.76 8.05
C TRP A 86 21.16 -9.14 7.76
N SER A 87 20.13 -9.96 7.53
CA SER A 87 18.76 -9.51 7.29
C SER A 87 18.23 -8.68 8.46
N MET A 88 18.49 -9.11 9.70
CA MET A 88 18.11 -8.34 10.89
C MET A 88 18.87 -7.02 10.99
N THR A 89 20.20 -7.04 10.81
CA THR A 89 21.03 -5.84 10.82
C THR A 89 20.58 -4.84 9.76
N TRP A 90 20.31 -5.30 8.54
CA TRP A 90 19.82 -4.48 7.44
C TRP A 90 18.48 -3.81 7.77
N GLN A 91 17.52 -4.58 8.29
CA GLN A 91 16.19 -4.07 8.66
C GLN A 91 16.26 -3.03 9.79
N LEU A 92 17.22 -3.16 10.70
CA LEU A 92 17.39 -2.25 11.84
C LEU A 92 18.36 -1.09 11.57
N ALA A 93 19.16 -1.13 10.50
CA ALA A 93 20.20 -0.13 10.23
C ALA A 93 19.64 1.30 10.18
N GLU A 94 18.46 1.47 9.60
CA GLU A 94 17.71 2.74 9.52
C GLU A 94 17.38 3.36 10.90
N ILE A 95 17.36 2.56 11.97
CA ILE A 95 17.10 3.00 13.34
C ILE A 95 18.38 3.47 14.03
N PHE A 96 19.53 2.97 13.59
CA PHE A 96 20.83 3.34 14.14
C PHE A 96 21.49 4.51 13.40
N VAL A 97 20.72 5.28 12.63
CA VAL A 97 21.17 6.50 11.92
C VAL A 97 21.84 7.56 12.82
N PRO A 98 21.55 7.67 14.14
CA PRO A 98 22.35 8.55 15.01
C PRO A 98 23.84 8.17 15.09
N ASP A 99 24.21 6.92 14.77
CA ASP A 99 25.60 6.52 14.60
C ASP A 99 26.14 7.00 13.25
N ALA A 100 27.21 7.82 13.28
CA ALA A 100 27.77 8.43 12.08
C ALA A 100 28.28 7.40 11.06
N THR A 101 28.84 6.28 11.51
CA THR A 101 29.42 5.23 10.64
C THR A 101 28.31 4.49 9.90
N ILE A 102 27.24 4.15 10.63
CA ILE A 102 26.05 3.51 10.04
C ILE A 102 25.37 4.47 9.06
N ARG A 103 25.20 5.74 9.45
CA ARG A 103 24.60 6.76 8.58
C ARG A 103 25.38 6.96 7.29
N GLU A 104 26.71 7.08 7.35
CA GLU A 104 27.55 7.21 6.16
C GLU A 104 27.40 5.99 5.23
N SER A 105 27.42 4.78 5.82
CA SER A 105 27.23 3.53 5.07
C SER A 105 25.87 3.48 4.37
N LEU A 106 24.79 3.93 5.05
CA LEU A 106 23.45 4.00 4.46
C LEU A 106 23.35 5.06 3.35
N ILE A 107 23.98 6.23 3.53
CA ILE A 107 24.03 7.27 2.49
C ILE A 107 24.73 6.73 1.25
N LEU A 108 25.90 6.11 1.41
CA LEU A 108 26.66 5.51 0.31
C LEU A 108 25.85 4.42 -0.39
N PHE A 109 25.21 3.52 0.36
CA PHE A 109 24.37 2.48 -0.22
C PHE A 109 23.20 3.06 -1.02
N ARG A 110 22.47 4.03 -0.45
CA ARG A 110 21.33 4.67 -1.13
C ARG A 110 21.76 5.39 -2.42
N GLN A 111 22.93 6.02 -2.42
CA GLN A 111 23.47 6.68 -3.60
C GLN A 111 23.94 5.70 -4.67
N LEU A 112 24.77 4.71 -4.29
CA LEU A 112 25.43 3.81 -5.24
C LEU A 112 24.52 2.69 -5.74
N VAL A 113 23.67 2.14 -4.86
CA VAL A 113 22.83 0.98 -5.17
C VAL A 113 21.43 1.41 -5.57
N LEU A 114 20.83 2.39 -4.88
CA LEU A 114 19.46 2.81 -5.15
C LEU A 114 19.37 4.05 -6.06
N GLY A 115 20.50 4.70 -6.39
CA GLY A 115 20.52 5.94 -7.18
C GLY A 115 19.79 7.11 -6.51
N LYS A 116 19.59 7.06 -5.19
CA LYS A 116 18.83 8.08 -4.45
C LYS A 116 19.74 9.20 -3.97
N PRO A 117 19.30 10.47 -4.04
CA PRO A 117 20.06 11.58 -3.47
C PRO A 117 20.17 11.42 -1.95
N SER A 118 21.26 11.93 -1.38
CA SER A 118 21.41 12.03 0.07
C SER A 118 20.41 13.04 0.63
N MET A 119 19.85 12.73 1.79
CA MET A 119 19.02 13.65 2.57
C MET A 119 19.86 14.23 3.71
N ASP A 120 19.58 15.47 4.08
CA ASP A 120 20.12 16.01 5.32
C ASP A 120 19.43 15.38 6.54
N GLU A 121 20.02 15.59 7.72
CA GLU A 121 19.53 15.01 8.97
C GLU A 121 18.11 15.49 9.33
N GLN A 122 17.78 16.75 9.00
CA GLN A 122 16.45 17.31 9.30
C GLN A 122 15.38 16.64 8.45
N GLN A 123 15.66 16.44 7.16
CA GLN A 123 14.79 15.70 6.24
C GLN A 123 14.58 14.26 6.70
N GLU A 124 15.64 13.57 7.14
CA GLU A 124 15.55 12.21 7.69
C GLU A 124 14.68 12.16 8.96
N CYS A 125 14.84 13.13 9.86
CA CYS A 125 14.01 13.28 11.05
C CYS A 125 12.53 13.52 10.69
N VAL A 126 12.24 14.41 9.74
CA VAL A 126 10.87 14.70 9.30
C VAL A 126 10.21 13.46 8.69
N GLN A 127 10.92 12.72 7.83
CA GLN A 127 10.41 11.45 7.27
C GLN A 127 10.18 10.38 8.34
N THR A 128 11.00 10.38 9.40
CA THR A 128 10.81 9.49 10.55
C THR A 128 9.52 9.84 11.28
N VAL A 129 9.29 11.12 11.58
CA VAL A 129 8.07 11.59 12.24
C VAL A 129 6.84 11.34 11.37
N GLU A 130 6.92 11.52 10.05
CA GLU A 130 5.83 11.20 9.12
C GLU A 130 5.42 9.72 9.20
N LYS A 131 6.39 8.80 9.33
CA LYS A 131 6.12 7.35 9.47
C LYS A 131 5.54 6.97 10.84
N VAL A 132 6.02 7.63 11.90
CA VAL A 132 5.66 7.30 13.29
C VAL A 132 4.33 7.94 13.70
N LEU A 133 4.13 9.21 13.34
CA LEU A 133 3.00 10.05 13.76
C LEU A 133 2.28 10.70 12.56
N PRO A 134 1.86 9.93 11.54
CA PRO A 134 1.35 10.47 10.27
C PRO A 134 0.17 11.42 10.43
N LEU A 135 -0.80 11.10 11.31
CA LEU A 135 -1.99 11.93 11.50
C LEU A 135 -1.72 13.16 12.37
N ALA A 136 -0.80 13.06 13.35
CA ALA A 136 -0.42 14.22 14.13
C ALA A 136 0.36 15.23 13.27
N LEU A 137 1.31 14.76 12.45
CA LEU A 137 2.01 15.59 11.49
C LEU A 137 1.05 16.16 10.45
N GLY A 138 0.14 15.33 9.91
CA GLY A 138 -0.90 15.75 8.98
C GLY A 138 -1.80 16.84 9.54
N ARG A 139 -2.17 16.79 10.83
CA ARG A 139 -2.92 17.87 11.49
C ARG A 139 -2.15 19.19 11.48
N VAL A 140 -0.89 19.16 11.89
CA VAL A 140 -0.05 20.37 11.90
C VAL A 140 0.09 20.91 10.48
N TYR A 141 0.40 20.04 9.52
CA TYR A 141 0.53 20.40 8.11
C TYR A 141 -0.74 21.06 7.55
N ALA A 142 -1.91 20.48 7.81
CA ALA A 142 -3.21 21.02 7.41
C ALA A 142 -3.50 22.39 8.03
N GLN A 143 -3.21 22.58 9.32
CA GLN A 143 -3.46 23.85 10.02
C GLN A 143 -2.64 25.01 9.46
N TYR A 144 -1.41 24.75 9.01
CA TYR A 144 -0.52 25.80 8.53
C TYR A 144 -0.76 26.19 7.07
N LEU A 145 -1.31 25.28 6.27
CA LEU A 145 -1.13 25.37 4.81
C LEU A 145 -2.41 25.15 3.99
N LEU A 146 -3.53 24.77 4.60
CA LEU A 146 -4.79 24.62 3.85
C LEU A 146 -5.72 25.81 4.01
N PRO A 147 -5.98 26.57 2.93
CA PRO A 147 -7.04 27.55 2.93
C PRO A 147 -8.42 26.89 2.99
N ASP A 148 -9.39 27.63 3.53
CA ASP A 148 -10.79 27.20 3.58
C ASP A 148 -11.33 26.90 2.17
N GLY A 149 -12.07 25.79 2.02
CA GLY A 149 -12.69 25.40 0.74
C GLY A 149 -11.84 24.52 -0.18
N PHE A 150 -10.55 24.34 0.08
CA PHE A 150 -9.64 23.52 -0.75
C PHE A 150 -10.08 22.07 -0.91
N LYS A 151 -10.53 21.45 0.20
CA LYS A 151 -11.09 20.09 0.20
C LYS A 151 -12.34 19.99 -0.69
N LYS A 152 -13.15 21.05 -0.76
CA LYS A 152 -14.37 21.10 -1.58
C LYS A 152 -14.02 21.11 -3.07
N ALA A 153 -13.03 21.90 -3.48
CA ALA A 153 -12.57 21.94 -4.87
C ALA A 153 -12.06 20.57 -5.34
N GLY A 154 -11.29 19.86 -4.50
CA GLY A 154 -10.88 18.48 -4.80
C GLY A 154 -12.06 17.51 -4.95
N VAL A 155 -13.07 17.61 -4.08
CA VAL A 155 -14.29 16.79 -4.17
C VAL A 155 -15.06 17.07 -5.48
N GLU A 156 -15.18 18.33 -5.88
CA GLU A 156 -15.84 18.71 -7.15
C GLU A 156 -15.07 18.18 -8.36
N LEU A 157 -13.74 18.25 -8.36
CA LEU A 157 -12.91 17.71 -9.43
C LEU A 157 -13.06 16.19 -9.56
N VAL A 158 -13.07 15.46 -8.43
CA VAL A 158 -13.34 14.01 -8.41
C VAL A 158 -14.71 13.69 -9.01
N ALA A 159 -15.74 14.47 -8.69
CA ALA A 159 -17.08 14.28 -9.24
C ALA A 159 -17.08 14.46 -10.77
N GLY A 160 -16.41 15.49 -11.28
CA GLY A 160 -16.29 15.75 -12.72
C GLY A 160 -15.55 14.66 -13.47
N VAL A 161 -14.40 14.21 -12.96
CA VAL A 161 -13.63 13.12 -13.57
C VAL A 161 -14.41 11.80 -13.56
N ARG A 162 -15.10 11.50 -12.44
CA ARG A 162 -15.99 10.31 -12.35
C ARG A 162 -17.09 10.37 -13.41
N ALA A 163 -17.71 11.53 -13.63
CA ALA A 163 -18.74 11.70 -14.65
C ALA A 163 -18.18 11.46 -16.07
N GLY A 164 -16.99 11.98 -16.36
CA GLY A 164 -16.29 11.74 -17.63
C GLY A 164 -15.97 10.26 -17.86
N LEU A 165 -15.47 9.56 -16.83
CA LEU A 165 -15.19 8.12 -16.92
C LEU A 165 -16.47 7.30 -17.10
N LYS A 166 -17.56 7.67 -16.40
CA LYS A 166 -18.87 7.04 -16.58
C LYS A 166 -19.36 7.16 -18.01
N GLN A 167 -19.27 8.35 -18.62
CA GLN A 167 -19.63 8.55 -20.02
C GLN A 167 -18.76 7.68 -20.94
N ARG A 168 -17.45 7.64 -20.71
CA ARG A 168 -16.55 6.79 -21.50
C ARG A 168 -16.92 5.30 -21.39
N MET A 169 -17.28 4.82 -20.20
CA MET A 169 -17.73 3.45 -19.98
C MET A 169 -19.07 3.14 -20.65
N MET A 170 -19.94 4.13 -20.86
CA MET A 170 -21.15 3.95 -21.67
C MET A 170 -20.85 3.79 -23.16
N ASP A 171 -19.80 4.46 -23.64
CA ASP A 171 -19.50 4.56 -25.07
C ASP A 171 -18.56 3.47 -25.62
N VAL A 172 -17.89 2.69 -24.76
CA VAL A 172 -16.99 1.62 -25.22
C VAL A 172 -17.77 0.47 -25.87
N ASP A 173 -17.29 -0.02 -27.01
CA ASP A 173 -17.96 -1.05 -27.82
C ASP A 173 -17.67 -2.50 -27.38
N TRP A 174 -16.74 -2.67 -26.43
CA TRP A 174 -16.18 -3.99 -26.09
C TRP A 174 -16.75 -4.61 -24.83
N LEU A 175 -17.42 -3.81 -24.00
CA LEU A 175 -18.18 -4.31 -22.86
C LEU A 175 -19.55 -4.77 -23.32
N ASP A 176 -19.94 -5.98 -22.94
CA ASP A 176 -21.35 -6.39 -22.98
C ASP A 176 -22.18 -5.55 -22.01
N ASP A 177 -23.49 -5.51 -22.22
CA ASP A 177 -24.41 -4.64 -21.47
C ASP A 177 -24.42 -4.90 -19.96
N GLU A 178 -24.28 -6.17 -19.54
CA GLU A 178 -24.28 -6.52 -18.13
C GLU A 178 -22.97 -6.10 -17.46
N THR A 179 -21.82 -6.41 -18.07
CA THR A 179 -20.51 -5.98 -17.56
C THR A 179 -20.40 -4.46 -17.52
N ARG A 180 -20.95 -3.76 -18.52
CA ARG A 180 -21.04 -2.29 -18.54
C ARG A 180 -21.84 -1.75 -17.37
N LYS A 181 -23.04 -2.28 -17.16
CA LYS A 181 -23.91 -1.89 -16.04
C LYS A 181 -23.22 -2.10 -14.69
N LEU A 182 -22.66 -3.29 -14.47
CA LEU A 182 -21.94 -3.60 -13.23
C LEU A 182 -20.71 -2.71 -13.02
N SER A 183 -20.01 -2.34 -14.11
CA SER A 183 -18.85 -1.45 -14.04
C SER A 183 -19.24 -0.03 -13.65
N ILE A 184 -20.37 0.47 -14.16
CA ILE A 184 -20.95 1.76 -13.75
C ILE A 184 -21.39 1.71 -12.28
N GLU A 185 -22.07 0.64 -11.84
CA GLU A 185 -22.43 0.46 -10.43
C GLU A 185 -21.19 0.46 -9.52
N LYS A 186 -20.09 -0.17 -9.96
CA LYS A 186 -18.82 -0.14 -9.22
C LYS A 186 -18.23 1.26 -9.16
N LEU A 187 -18.18 1.98 -10.28
CA LEU A 187 -17.65 3.34 -10.38
C LEU A 187 -18.40 4.32 -9.47
N GLU A 188 -19.73 4.22 -9.44
CA GLU A 188 -20.59 5.03 -8.57
C GLU A 188 -20.42 4.69 -7.09
N ALA A 189 -20.13 3.42 -6.78
CA ALA A 189 -19.85 2.97 -5.42
C ALA A 189 -18.43 3.33 -4.93
N ILE A 190 -17.55 3.88 -5.78
CA ILE A 190 -16.20 4.27 -5.35
C ILE A 190 -16.29 5.41 -4.34
N GLN A 191 -15.86 5.15 -3.10
CA GLN A 191 -15.74 6.17 -2.07
C GLN A 191 -14.54 7.08 -2.35
N SER A 192 -14.71 8.39 -2.17
CA SER A 192 -13.64 9.36 -2.38
C SER A 192 -13.22 9.98 -1.06
N ARG A 193 -11.92 9.92 -0.77
CA ARG A 193 -11.30 10.56 0.38
C ARG A 193 -10.33 11.62 -0.10
N VAL A 194 -10.46 12.82 0.47
CA VAL A 194 -9.75 14.01 -0.02
C VAL A 194 -9.04 14.70 1.15
N ALA A 195 -7.77 14.99 0.94
CA ALA A 195 -6.80 15.63 1.83
C ALA A 195 -6.42 14.79 3.07
N TYR A 196 -7.35 14.63 4.02
CA TYR A 196 -7.08 13.98 5.31
C TYR A 196 -8.35 13.35 5.91
N PRO A 197 -8.18 12.34 6.80
CA PRO A 197 -9.29 11.77 7.56
C PRO A 197 -9.92 12.82 8.50
N ASN A 198 -11.24 12.78 8.67
CA ASN A 198 -11.92 13.71 9.59
C ASN A 198 -11.42 13.59 11.05
N MET A 199 -10.94 12.39 11.43
CA MET A 199 -10.39 12.14 12.76
C MET A 199 -9.05 12.85 13.03
N THR A 200 -8.39 13.39 12.00
CA THR A 200 -7.14 14.17 12.14
C THR A 200 -7.29 15.36 13.09
N PHE A 201 -8.49 15.94 13.21
CA PHE A 201 -8.78 17.08 14.08
C PHE A 201 -9.52 16.68 15.38
N ASN A 202 -9.64 15.39 15.67
CA ASN A 202 -10.26 14.89 16.89
C ASN A 202 -9.17 14.60 17.95
N ASP A 203 -9.08 15.46 18.96
CA ASP A 203 -8.10 15.35 20.05
C ASP A 203 -8.18 14.01 20.78
N SER A 204 -9.39 13.55 21.10
CA SER A 204 -9.59 12.27 21.79
C SER A 204 -9.09 11.09 20.95
N PHE A 205 -9.31 11.13 19.64
CA PHE A 205 -8.83 10.10 18.74
C PHE A 205 -7.30 10.09 18.63
N LEU A 206 -6.66 11.25 18.42
CA LEU A 206 -5.20 11.32 18.34
C LEU A 206 -4.54 10.89 19.66
N ASN A 207 -5.09 11.31 20.80
CA ASN A 207 -4.58 10.92 22.11
C ASN A 207 -4.77 9.42 22.37
N MET A 208 -5.86 8.80 21.90
CA MET A 208 -6.03 7.35 21.96
C MET A 208 -5.03 6.62 21.05
N LEU A 209 -4.81 7.13 19.83
CA LEU A 209 -3.92 6.51 18.85
C LEU A 209 -2.45 6.56 19.30
N TYR A 210 -2.03 7.69 19.86
CA TYR A 210 -0.62 7.93 20.19
C TYR A 210 -0.29 7.87 21.69
N GLY A 211 -1.29 7.81 22.58
CA GLY A 211 -1.08 7.86 24.04
C GLY A 211 -0.36 6.66 24.64
N MET A 212 -0.19 5.58 23.87
CA MET A 212 0.61 4.42 24.29
C MET A 212 2.11 4.62 24.08
N TYR A 213 2.52 5.56 23.22
CA TYR A 213 3.94 5.82 22.97
C TYR A 213 4.49 6.79 24.02
N LYS A 214 5.61 6.42 24.65
CA LYS A 214 6.28 7.25 25.65
C LYS A 214 7.68 7.60 25.17
N PHE A 215 7.77 8.64 24.35
CA PHE A 215 9.05 9.06 23.80
C PHE A 215 9.93 9.76 24.84
N ASN A 216 11.20 9.36 24.90
CA ASN A 216 12.25 10.06 25.62
C ASN A 216 13.16 10.79 24.61
N LYS A 217 13.29 12.11 24.74
CA LYS A 217 14.08 12.96 23.84
C LYS A 217 15.56 12.54 23.71
N ASP A 218 16.10 11.82 24.69
CA ASP A 218 17.52 11.43 24.73
C ASP A 218 17.74 9.97 24.28
N GLN A 219 16.68 9.25 23.85
CA GLN A 219 16.72 7.80 23.54
C GLN A 219 16.08 7.47 22.18
N TYR A 220 16.71 7.92 21.09
CA TYR A 220 16.16 7.74 19.73
C TYR A 220 15.92 6.27 19.36
N VAL A 221 16.92 5.40 19.58
CA VAL A 221 16.86 3.98 19.19
C VAL A 221 15.77 3.26 19.97
N GLU A 222 15.72 3.47 21.29
CA GLU A 222 14.74 2.86 22.18
C GLU A 222 13.32 3.32 21.84
N ASN A 223 13.12 4.62 21.58
CA ASN A 223 11.85 5.17 21.12
C ASN A 223 11.33 4.45 19.87
N PHE A 224 12.22 4.23 18.89
CA PHE A 224 11.84 3.61 17.63
C PHE A 224 11.57 2.11 17.79
N LEU A 225 12.36 1.40 18.60
CA LEU A 225 12.12 -0.01 18.93
C LEU A 225 10.79 -0.19 19.67
N GLU A 226 10.48 0.68 20.63
CA GLU A 226 9.19 0.69 21.33
C GLU A 226 8.05 0.97 20.34
N PHE A 227 8.22 1.94 19.44
CA PHE A 227 7.25 2.22 18.39
C PHE A 227 6.98 1.01 17.50
N ILE A 228 8.03 0.31 17.01
CA ILE A 228 7.88 -0.91 16.20
C ILE A 228 7.11 -1.97 16.99
N ASN A 229 7.51 -2.23 18.24
CA ASN A 229 6.90 -3.27 19.06
C ASN A 229 5.40 -3.01 19.30
N ILE A 230 5.03 -1.78 19.64
CA ILE A 230 3.62 -1.39 19.82
C ILE A 230 2.88 -1.48 18.49
N SER A 231 3.45 -0.95 17.40
CA SER A 231 2.82 -0.93 16.08
C SER A 231 2.54 -2.35 15.55
N VAL A 232 3.51 -3.26 15.63
CA VAL A 232 3.36 -4.66 15.21
C VAL A 232 2.25 -5.35 16.01
N ARG A 233 2.22 -5.13 17.34
CA ARG A 233 1.16 -5.72 18.19
C ARG A 233 -0.22 -5.17 17.86
N GLN A 234 -0.33 -3.87 17.61
CA GLN A 234 -1.59 -3.25 17.18
C GLN A 234 -2.06 -3.87 15.85
N GLN A 235 -1.18 -3.99 14.86
CA GLN A 235 -1.50 -4.61 13.57
C GLN A 235 -1.98 -6.05 13.72
N PHE A 236 -1.25 -6.88 14.46
CA PHE A 236 -1.65 -8.27 14.70
C PHE A 236 -2.96 -8.40 15.49
N SER A 237 -3.27 -7.46 16.39
CA SER A 237 -4.56 -7.46 17.11
C SER A 237 -5.78 -7.30 16.19
N LEU A 238 -5.59 -6.88 14.93
CA LEU A 238 -6.65 -6.71 13.93
C LEU A 238 -7.04 -8.01 13.22
N ILE A 239 -6.29 -9.12 13.36
CA ILE A 239 -6.44 -10.35 12.55
C ILE A 239 -7.84 -11.00 12.61
N TYR A 240 -8.64 -10.71 13.64
CA TYR A 240 -10.04 -11.17 13.74
C TYR A 240 -11.05 -10.03 13.93
N LYS A 241 -10.61 -8.79 13.72
CA LYS A 241 -11.48 -7.61 13.82
C LYS A 241 -12.14 -7.35 12.48
N PRO A 242 -13.37 -6.80 12.47
CA PRO A 242 -13.97 -6.36 11.23
C PRO A 242 -13.07 -5.31 10.58
N LEU A 243 -12.98 -5.38 9.26
CA LEU A 243 -12.19 -4.47 8.47
C LEU A 243 -12.72 -3.03 8.65
N ASP A 244 -11.87 -2.12 9.15
CA ASP A 244 -12.21 -0.71 9.24
C ASP A 244 -12.13 -0.08 7.84
N ARG A 245 -13.29 0.14 7.24
CA ARG A 245 -13.38 0.79 5.93
C ARG A 245 -12.93 2.23 5.98
N ASN A 246 -12.83 2.89 7.15
CA ASN A 246 -12.36 4.26 7.32
C ASN A 246 -10.84 4.42 7.35
N MET A 247 -10.09 3.35 7.13
CA MET A 247 -8.63 3.35 7.15
C MET A 247 -7.99 4.13 5.98
N TRP A 248 -6.89 4.81 6.25
CA TRP A 248 -6.00 5.42 5.27
C TRP A 248 -4.66 4.67 5.30
N LEU A 249 -4.08 4.42 4.14
CA LEU A 249 -2.82 3.66 4.02
C LEU A 249 -1.57 4.53 4.13
N ASP A 250 -1.72 5.85 4.05
CA ASP A 250 -0.61 6.78 3.94
C ASP A 250 -0.90 8.09 4.68
N SER A 251 0.16 8.84 4.98
CA SER A 251 0.10 10.12 5.69
C SER A 251 -0.56 11.20 4.82
N PRO A 252 -1.39 12.09 5.37
CA PRO A 252 -1.86 13.28 4.63
C PRO A 252 -0.73 14.12 4.02
N THR A 253 0.47 14.08 4.63
CA THR A 253 1.65 14.83 4.17
C THR A 253 2.41 14.17 3.02
N SER A 254 2.06 12.95 2.64
CA SER A 254 2.73 12.25 1.55
C SER A 254 2.18 12.74 0.21
N VAL A 255 3.08 13.00 -0.75
CA VAL A 255 2.73 13.45 -2.10
C VAL A 255 2.29 12.25 -2.92
N ASN A 256 1.06 11.78 -2.66
CA ASN A 256 0.54 10.58 -3.31
C ASN A 256 -1.00 10.57 -3.41
N ALA A 257 -1.51 9.73 -4.29
CA ALA A 257 -2.91 9.29 -4.34
C ALA A 257 -2.93 7.77 -4.55
N TYR A 258 -4.01 7.10 -4.15
CA TYR A 258 -4.11 5.65 -4.32
C TYR A 258 -5.55 5.15 -4.36
N TYR A 259 -5.73 4.00 -5.02
CA TYR A 259 -6.94 3.19 -4.99
C TYR A 259 -6.75 1.94 -4.11
N ILE A 260 -7.79 1.57 -3.36
CA ILE A 260 -7.82 0.34 -2.55
C ILE A 260 -8.97 -0.54 -3.01
N ALA A 261 -8.65 -1.65 -3.67
CA ALA A 261 -9.64 -2.56 -4.26
C ALA A 261 -10.60 -3.16 -3.21
N VAL A 262 -10.09 -3.59 -2.06
CA VAL A 262 -10.91 -4.19 -0.97
C VAL A 262 -11.89 -3.21 -0.32
N PHE A 263 -11.67 -1.91 -0.50
CA PHE A 263 -12.58 -0.86 -0.04
C PHE A 263 -13.42 -0.26 -1.14
N ASN A 264 -13.05 -0.49 -2.40
CA ASN A 264 -13.54 0.26 -3.55
C ASN A 264 -13.47 1.77 -3.27
N GLN A 265 -12.27 2.27 -2.99
CA GLN A 265 -12.04 3.62 -2.50
C GLN A 265 -10.83 4.24 -3.18
N ILE A 266 -10.93 5.53 -3.51
CA ILE A 266 -9.78 6.37 -3.83
C ILE A 266 -9.47 7.30 -2.65
N SER A 267 -8.20 7.53 -2.39
CA SER A 267 -7.71 8.53 -1.44
C SER A 267 -6.74 9.46 -2.16
N ILE A 268 -6.97 10.76 -1.99
CA ILE A 268 -6.08 11.82 -2.47
C ILE A 268 -5.56 12.54 -1.25
N LEU A 269 -4.25 12.46 -1.04
CA LEU A 269 -3.61 13.03 0.15
C LEU A 269 -3.49 14.54 0.01
N GLU A 270 -3.32 15.23 1.12
CA GLU A 270 -3.26 16.69 1.12
C GLU A 270 -2.06 17.22 0.34
N ALA A 271 -0.90 16.61 0.50
CA ALA A 271 0.33 17.14 -0.08
C ALA A 271 0.38 17.03 -1.62
N ILE A 272 -0.29 16.04 -2.24
CA ILE A 272 -0.39 15.98 -3.71
C ILE A 272 -1.31 17.05 -4.28
N MET A 273 -2.25 17.56 -3.48
CA MET A 273 -3.18 18.58 -3.94
C MET A 273 -2.54 19.97 -3.96
N ARG A 274 -1.25 20.13 -4.24
CA ARG A 274 -0.57 21.43 -4.26
C ARG A 274 0.18 21.65 -5.55
N THR A 275 0.66 22.86 -5.81
CA THR A 275 1.56 23.14 -6.92
C THR A 275 2.74 22.16 -6.90
N PRO A 276 3.10 21.51 -8.03
CA PRO A 276 2.63 21.77 -9.40
C PRO A 276 1.34 21.04 -9.84
N SER A 277 0.70 20.27 -8.96
CA SER A 277 -0.44 19.42 -9.30
C SER A 277 -1.80 20.11 -9.19
N PHE A 278 -1.95 21.08 -8.27
CA PHE A 278 -3.24 21.75 -8.05
C PHE A 278 -3.11 23.15 -7.43
N SER A 279 -3.98 24.04 -7.89
CA SER A 279 -4.39 25.29 -7.24
C SER A 279 -5.83 25.56 -7.67
N ASP A 280 -6.65 26.01 -6.73
CA ASP A 280 -8.04 26.39 -6.96
C ASP A 280 -8.19 27.68 -7.80
N GLU A 281 -7.12 28.48 -7.88
CA GLU A 281 -7.05 29.68 -8.73
C GLU A 281 -6.76 29.36 -10.21
N TRP A 282 -6.33 28.14 -10.53
CA TRP A 282 -5.97 27.78 -11.91
C TRP A 282 -7.21 27.59 -12.81
N PRO A 283 -7.09 27.82 -14.13
CA PRO A 283 -8.13 27.45 -15.07
C PRO A 283 -8.51 25.97 -14.94
N LEU A 284 -9.80 25.65 -15.06
CA LEU A 284 -10.28 24.27 -14.94
C LEU A 284 -9.53 23.31 -15.89
N SER A 285 -9.19 23.74 -17.11
CA SER A 285 -8.41 22.92 -18.05
C SER A 285 -7.07 22.45 -17.46
N VAL A 286 -6.39 23.30 -16.69
CA VAL A 286 -5.13 22.96 -16.00
C VAL A 286 -5.42 22.05 -14.80
N GLN A 287 -6.44 22.35 -14.01
CA GLN A 287 -6.82 21.50 -12.88
C GLN A 287 -7.18 20.07 -13.33
N TYR A 288 -7.94 19.92 -14.42
CA TYR A 288 -8.28 18.62 -15.01
C TYR A 288 -7.06 17.93 -15.64
N GLY A 289 -6.14 18.69 -16.27
CA GLY A 289 -4.93 18.13 -16.87
C GLY A 289 -3.87 17.67 -15.86
N ALA A 290 -3.80 18.32 -14.70
CA ALA A 290 -2.88 17.98 -13.63
C ALA A 290 -3.55 17.02 -12.62
N LEU A 291 -4.15 17.53 -11.54
CA LEU A 291 -4.81 16.70 -10.53
C LEU A 291 -5.91 15.81 -11.14
N GLY A 292 -6.69 16.30 -12.10
CA GLY A 292 -7.74 15.51 -12.73
C GLY A 292 -7.22 14.25 -13.45
N MET A 293 -6.00 14.28 -14.00
CA MET A 293 -5.34 13.10 -14.57
C MET A 293 -5.05 12.07 -13.47
N VAL A 294 -4.48 12.51 -12.34
CA VAL A 294 -4.23 11.65 -11.17
C VAL A 294 -5.54 11.03 -10.66
N LEU A 295 -6.62 11.81 -10.58
CA LEU A 295 -7.94 11.29 -10.20
C LEU A 295 -8.46 10.25 -11.19
N GLY A 296 -8.25 10.47 -12.49
CA GLY A 296 -8.61 9.52 -13.53
C GLY A 296 -7.81 8.22 -13.42
N HIS A 297 -6.51 8.33 -13.10
CA HIS A 297 -5.63 7.19 -12.83
C HIS A 297 -6.16 6.34 -11.67
N GLU A 298 -6.44 6.95 -10.51
CA GLU A 298 -6.96 6.23 -9.34
C GLU A 298 -8.34 5.60 -9.57
N LEU A 299 -9.23 6.29 -10.29
CA LEU A 299 -10.53 5.70 -10.65
C LEU A 299 -10.37 4.51 -11.61
N THR A 300 -9.38 4.56 -12.50
CA THR A 300 -9.11 3.50 -13.48
C THR A 300 -8.50 2.27 -12.81
N HIS A 301 -7.77 2.41 -11.70
CA HIS A 301 -7.33 1.28 -10.89
C HIS A 301 -8.48 0.39 -10.38
N GLY A 302 -9.72 0.91 -10.31
CA GLY A 302 -10.90 0.09 -10.08
C GLY A 302 -11.20 -0.93 -11.18
N PHE A 303 -10.58 -0.81 -12.36
CA PHE A 303 -10.93 -1.56 -13.56
C PHE A 303 -9.71 -2.07 -14.34
N ASP A 304 -8.50 -1.93 -13.79
CA ASP A 304 -7.29 -2.52 -14.36
C ASP A 304 -7.26 -4.05 -14.19
N ASN A 305 -6.12 -4.67 -14.52
CA ASN A 305 -5.92 -6.12 -14.45
C ASN A 305 -6.18 -6.71 -13.06
N ASN A 306 -5.97 -5.93 -11.98
CA ASN A 306 -6.26 -6.34 -10.62
C ASN A 306 -7.62 -5.84 -10.13
N GLY A 307 -7.90 -4.55 -10.30
CA GLY A 307 -9.12 -3.91 -9.84
C GLY A 307 -10.37 -4.58 -10.37
N ARG A 308 -10.36 -5.04 -11.63
CA ARG A 308 -11.49 -5.77 -12.23
C ARG A 308 -11.86 -7.04 -11.48
N GLN A 309 -10.95 -7.61 -10.68
CA GLN A 309 -11.22 -8.84 -9.92
C GLN A 309 -12.07 -8.58 -8.66
N TYR A 310 -12.29 -7.32 -8.29
CA TYR A 310 -13.04 -6.93 -7.10
C TYR A 310 -14.37 -6.27 -7.48
N ASP A 311 -15.46 -6.70 -6.84
CA ASP A 311 -16.78 -6.11 -7.07
C ASP A 311 -16.92 -4.71 -6.41
N LYS A 312 -18.10 -4.09 -6.56
CA LYS A 312 -18.42 -2.79 -5.94
C LYS A 312 -18.28 -2.74 -4.41
N ASN A 313 -18.27 -3.89 -3.74
CA ASN A 313 -18.14 -4.02 -2.28
C ASN A 313 -16.68 -4.33 -1.86
N GLY A 314 -15.77 -4.48 -2.82
CA GLY A 314 -14.38 -4.86 -2.61
C GLY A 314 -14.18 -6.36 -2.38
N ARG A 315 -15.10 -7.21 -2.86
CA ARG A 315 -14.97 -8.68 -2.77
C ARG A 315 -14.31 -9.21 -4.03
N LYS A 316 -13.25 -10.00 -3.88
CA LYS A 316 -12.61 -10.70 -5.00
C LYS A 316 -13.59 -11.77 -5.54
N ARG A 317 -14.06 -11.61 -6.77
CA ARG A 317 -14.93 -12.56 -7.48
C ARG A 317 -14.93 -12.28 -8.98
N MET A 318 -15.28 -13.27 -9.80
CA MET A 318 -15.52 -13.03 -11.22
C MET A 318 -16.92 -12.43 -11.41
N TRP A 319 -16.99 -11.15 -11.78
CA TRP A 319 -18.25 -10.42 -12.03
C TRP A 319 -18.32 -9.82 -13.43
N TRP A 320 -17.28 -10.01 -14.25
CA TRP A 320 -17.29 -9.73 -15.68
C TRP A 320 -17.67 -11.00 -16.44
N SER A 321 -18.30 -10.83 -17.60
CA SER A 321 -18.48 -11.94 -18.52
C SER A 321 -17.12 -12.44 -19.03
N LYS A 322 -17.05 -13.71 -19.45
CA LYS A 322 -15.85 -14.27 -20.08
C LYS A 322 -15.46 -13.48 -21.34
N GLU A 323 -16.45 -13.05 -22.13
CA GLU A 323 -16.22 -12.28 -23.34
C GLU A 323 -15.58 -10.92 -23.04
N ALA A 324 -16.08 -10.19 -22.03
CA ALA A 324 -15.50 -8.92 -21.61
C ALA A 324 -14.07 -9.09 -21.09
N ILE A 325 -13.78 -10.17 -20.35
CA ILE A 325 -12.42 -10.48 -19.87
C ILE A 325 -11.47 -10.73 -21.04
N GLU A 326 -11.86 -11.52 -22.04
CA GLU A 326 -11.00 -11.79 -23.19
C GLU A 326 -10.77 -10.51 -24.03
N LYS A 327 -11.82 -9.71 -24.27
CA LYS A 327 -11.71 -8.40 -24.94
C LYS A 327 -10.85 -7.40 -24.17
N PHE A 328 -10.85 -7.47 -22.84
CA PHE A 328 -9.97 -6.67 -21.98
C PHE A 328 -8.53 -7.10 -22.14
N LYS A 329 -8.23 -8.41 -22.05
CA LYS A 329 -6.87 -8.95 -22.23
C LYS A 329 -6.31 -8.60 -23.61
N GLU A 330 -7.11 -8.74 -24.66
CA GLU A 330 -6.73 -8.36 -26.03
C GLU A 330 -6.28 -6.89 -26.11
N ARG A 331 -7.06 -5.98 -25.50
CA ARG A 331 -6.74 -4.54 -25.46
C ARG A 331 -5.53 -4.25 -24.58
N ALA A 332 -5.43 -4.89 -23.41
CA ALA A 332 -4.28 -4.77 -22.51
C ALA A 332 -2.98 -5.17 -23.21
N GLN A 333 -3.03 -6.18 -24.09
CA GLN A 333 -1.86 -6.61 -24.87
C GLN A 333 -1.30 -5.50 -25.78
N CYS A 334 -2.13 -4.56 -26.23
CA CYS A 334 -1.66 -3.38 -26.96
C CYS A 334 -0.70 -2.53 -26.10
N PHE A 335 -1.05 -2.31 -24.83
CA PHE A 335 -0.21 -1.58 -23.88
C PHE A 335 1.03 -2.39 -23.49
N VAL A 336 0.89 -3.69 -23.25
CA VAL A 336 2.06 -4.57 -23.00
C VAL A 336 3.06 -4.44 -24.14
N LYS A 337 2.58 -4.57 -25.39
CA LYS A 337 3.41 -4.37 -26.57
C LYS A 337 4.00 -2.96 -26.58
N GLN A 338 3.19 -1.91 -26.50
CA GLN A 338 3.67 -0.53 -26.54
C GLN A 338 4.81 -0.27 -25.55
N TYR A 339 4.61 -0.61 -24.27
CA TYR A 339 5.57 -0.33 -23.21
C TYR A 339 6.80 -1.25 -23.28
N SER A 340 6.66 -2.47 -23.81
CA SER A 340 7.80 -3.38 -24.01
C SER A 340 8.81 -2.91 -25.07
N HIS A 341 8.42 -1.98 -25.95
CA HIS A 341 9.34 -1.40 -26.93
C HIS A 341 10.16 -0.22 -26.38
N TYR A 342 9.85 0.27 -25.17
CA TYR A 342 10.61 1.36 -24.59
C TYR A 342 11.91 0.84 -23.97
N GLU A 343 12.97 1.62 -24.14
CA GLU A 343 14.26 1.41 -23.49
C GLU A 343 14.58 2.63 -22.63
N MET A 344 15.15 2.37 -21.46
CA MET A 344 15.71 3.40 -20.59
C MET A 344 17.19 3.09 -20.37
N PHE A 345 18.06 4.03 -20.73
CA PHE A 345 19.53 3.85 -20.70
C PHE A 345 20.01 2.61 -21.49
N GLY A 346 19.32 2.27 -22.60
CA GLY A 346 19.63 1.10 -23.43
C GLY A 346 19.18 -0.24 -22.85
N ILE A 347 18.36 -0.22 -21.79
CA ILE A 347 17.79 -1.41 -21.16
C ILE A 347 16.27 -1.42 -21.42
N PRO A 348 15.69 -2.52 -21.92
CA PRO A 348 14.24 -2.65 -22.08
C PRO A 348 13.51 -2.39 -20.74
N VAL A 349 12.42 -1.64 -20.80
CA VAL A 349 11.63 -1.26 -19.61
C VAL A 349 10.81 -2.44 -19.09
N SER A 350 10.46 -3.41 -19.94
CA SER A 350 9.78 -4.65 -19.54
C SER A 350 10.78 -5.81 -19.45
N TYR A 351 10.86 -6.46 -18.27
CA TYR A 351 11.52 -7.76 -18.07
C TYR A 351 10.49 -8.87 -17.93
#